data_AF-A0A1H1S2B1-F1
#
_entry.id   AF-A0A1H1S2B1-F1
#
_cell.length_a   1.000
_cell.length_b   1.000
_cell.length_c   1.000
_cell.angle_alpha   90.00
_cell.angle_beta   90.00
_cell.angle_gamma   90.00
#
_symmetry.space_group_name_H-M   'P 1'
#
loop_
_entity.id
_entity.type
_entity.pdbx_description
1 polymer ?
#
loop_
_entity_poly.entity_id
_entity_poly.type
_entity_poly.pdbx_seq_one_letter_code
_entity_poly.pdbx_strand_id
1 'polypeptide(L)'
;MVAALLTLLCLAVVQLALALHVRNTVQDAAAEGARMAALAGATLDDGLQRTRELITLGIGAGYAGNVTAGYTEVAELRSTEVRVVAPLPLIGLFGIASGLEVTGHAAVELPD
;
A
#
# COMPACT_ATOMS: atom_id res chain seq x y z
N MET A 1 -5.00 -38.38 11.74
CA MET A 1 -5.48 -37.21 10.97
C MET A 1 -5.31 -35.86 11.69
N VAL A 2 -5.00 -35.83 13.00
CA VAL A 2 -4.75 -34.57 13.74
C VAL A 2 -3.58 -33.77 13.18
N ALA A 3 -2.45 -34.44 12.87
CA ALA A 3 -1.27 -33.77 12.32
C ALA A 3 -1.56 -33.00 11.02
N ALA A 4 -2.31 -33.61 10.08
CA ALA A 4 -2.67 -32.97 8.82
C ALA A 4 -3.55 -31.71 9.02
N LEU A 5 -4.51 -31.76 9.94
CA LEU A 5 -5.36 -30.60 10.27
C LEU A 5 -4.55 -29.47 10.90
N LEU A 6 -3.63 -29.80 11.81
CA LEU A 6 -2.74 -28.79 12.43
C LEU A 6 -1.80 -28.16 11.40
N THR A 7 -1.25 -28.95 10.47
CA THR A 7 -0.43 -28.42 9.38
C THR A 7 -1.23 -27.47 8.49
N LEU A 8 -2.44 -27.86 8.09
CA LEU A 8 -3.31 -27.01 7.28
C LEU A 8 -3.64 -25.70 7.99
N LEU A 9 -4.01 -25.77 9.28
CA LEU A 9 -4.29 -24.59 10.09
C LEU A 9 -3.07 -23.67 10.20
N CYS A 10 -1.89 -24.25 10.44
CA CYS A 10 -0.65 -23.50 10.52
C CYS A 10 -0.37 -22.74 9.20
N LEU A 11 -0.50 -23.42 8.06
CA LEU A 11 -0.35 -22.79 6.75
C LEU A 11 -1.41 -21.70 6.51
N ALA A 12 -2.66 -21.90 6.93
CA ALA A 12 -3.71 -20.90 6.82
C ALA A 12 -3.40 -19.64 7.63
N VAL A 13 -2.87 -19.79 8.86
CA VAL A 13 -2.45 -18.67 9.71
C VAL A 13 -1.25 -17.94 9.10
N VAL A 14 -0.25 -18.68 8.61
CA VAL A 14 0.91 -18.08 7.93
C VAL A 14 0.48 -17.31 6.68
N GLN A 15 -0.42 -17.88 5.88
CA GLN A 15 -0.94 -17.21 4.69
C GLN A 15 -1.76 -15.96 5.04
N LEU A 16 -2.58 -16.02 6.09
CA LEU A 16 -3.32 -14.85 6.59
C LEU A 16 -2.35 -13.76 7.06
N ALA A 17 -1.32 -14.12 7.82
CA ALA A 17 -0.30 -13.19 8.28
C ALA A 17 0.43 -12.53 7.09
N LEU A 18 0.77 -13.30 6.06
CA LEU A 18 1.37 -12.78 4.83
C LEU A 18 0.44 -11.80 4.11
N ALA A 19 -0.86 -12.11 4.00
CA ALA A 19 -1.82 -11.22 3.37
C ALA A 19 -1.99 -9.89 4.11
N LEU A 20 -2.03 -9.95 5.44
CA LEU A 20 -2.08 -8.75 6.28
C LEU A 20 -0.77 -7.95 6.19
N HIS A 21 0.39 -8.63 6.16
CA HIS A 21 1.68 -7.98 5.99
C HIS A 21 1.73 -7.18 4.68
N VAL A 22 1.36 -7.80 3.56
CA VAL A 22 1.28 -7.12 2.26
C VAL A 22 0.35 -5.90 2.33
N ARG A 23 -0.90 -6.08 2.79
CA ARG A 23 -1.87 -4.98 2.88
C ARG A 23 -1.33 -3.81 3.72
N ASN A 24 -0.75 -4.11 4.87
CA ASN A 24 -0.23 -3.09 5.77
C ASN A 24 0.97 -2.38 5.15
N THR A 25 1.93 -3.10 4.56
CA THR A 25 3.08 -2.51 3.88
C THR A 25 2.67 -1.60 2.72
N VAL A 26 1.68 -1.99 1.91
CA VAL A 26 1.20 -1.13 0.82
C VAL A 26 0.47 0.10 1.38
N GLN A 27 -0.37 -0.05 2.42
CA GLN A 27 -1.05 1.07 3.06
C GLN A 27 -0.07 2.06 3.69
N ASP A 28 0.96 1.55 4.37
CA ASP A 28 2.02 2.37 4.97
C ASP A 28 2.79 3.15 3.90
N ALA A 29 3.14 2.49 2.79
CA ALA A 29 3.80 3.12 1.66
C ALA A 29 2.94 4.19 0.99
N ALA A 30 1.63 3.94 0.82
CA ALA A 30 0.70 4.92 0.27
C ALA A 30 0.57 6.15 1.18
N ALA A 31 0.46 5.94 2.50
CA ALA A 31 0.43 7.03 3.47
C ALA A 31 1.72 7.87 3.46
N GLU A 32 2.88 7.22 3.36
CA GLU A 32 4.17 7.90 3.26
C GLU A 32 4.33 8.66 1.94
N GLY A 33 3.86 8.10 0.82
CA GLY A 33 3.83 8.80 -0.46
C GLY A 33 2.93 10.02 -0.45
N ALA A 34 1.76 9.92 0.17
CA ALA A 34 0.87 11.06 0.34
C ALA A 34 1.55 12.16 1.17
N ARG A 35 2.19 11.80 2.29
CA ARG A 35 2.99 12.74 3.09
C ARG A 35 4.08 13.42 2.27
N MET A 36 4.85 12.65 1.49
CA MET A 36 5.90 13.19 0.63
C MET A 36 5.33 14.20 -0.39
N ALA A 37 4.20 13.89 -1.04
CA ALA A 37 3.57 14.79 -1.99
C ALA A 37 2.92 16.04 -1.36
N ALA A 38 2.65 16.00 -0.05
CA ALA A 38 2.03 17.10 0.68
C ALA A 38 3.01 18.14 1.19
N LEU A 39 4.32 17.83 1.21
CA LEU A 39 5.37 18.74 1.65
C LEU A 39 5.45 19.99 0.77
N ALA A 40 5.75 21.13 1.39
CA ALA A 40 5.94 22.38 0.66
C ALA A 40 7.04 22.23 -0.43
N GLY A 41 6.66 22.49 -1.68
CA GLY A 41 7.55 22.38 -2.85
C GLY A 41 7.70 20.97 -3.43
N ALA A 42 7.07 19.95 -2.85
CA ALA A 42 6.99 18.63 -3.44
C ALA A 42 5.91 18.55 -4.53
N THR A 43 6.03 17.54 -5.39
CA THR A 43 5.08 17.21 -6.45
C THR A 43 4.35 15.90 -6.16
N LEU A 44 3.24 15.67 -6.86
CA LEU A 44 2.56 14.37 -6.82
C LEU A 44 3.47 13.23 -7.31
N ASP A 45 4.42 13.51 -8.21
CA ASP A 45 5.34 12.51 -8.74
C ASP A 45 6.35 12.06 -7.68
N ASP A 46 6.80 12.96 -6.80
CA ASP A 46 7.67 12.62 -5.67
C ASP A 46 7.01 11.60 -4.74
N GLY A 47 5.72 11.81 -4.41
CA GLY A 47 4.95 10.86 -3.61
C GLY A 47 4.71 9.52 -4.30
N LEU A 48 4.47 9.55 -5.61
CA LEU A 48 4.27 8.37 -6.44
C LEU A 48 5.55 7.53 -6.53
N GLN A 49 6.70 8.16 -6.79
CA GLN A 49 8.01 7.50 -6.82
C GLN A 49 8.34 6.91 -5.44
N ARG A 50 8.15 7.70 -4.38
CA ARG A 50 8.40 7.24 -3.00
C ARG A 50 7.57 6.02 -2.63
N THR A 51 6.30 5.99 -3.01
CA THR A 51 5.41 4.85 -2.78
C THR A 51 5.91 3.60 -3.50
N ARG A 52 6.29 3.73 -4.78
CA ARG A 52 6.82 2.61 -5.56
C ARG A 52 8.11 2.05 -4.96
N GLU A 53 9.02 2.91 -4.53
CA GLU A 53 10.27 2.51 -3.87
C GLU A 53 10.00 1.71 -2.59
N LEU A 54 9.13 2.21 -1.72
CA LEU A 54 8.81 1.55 -0.44
C LEU A 54 8.11 0.21 -0.63
N ILE A 55 7.15 0.11 -1.55
CA ILE A 55 6.50 -1.17 -1.88
C ILE A 55 7.53 -2.14 -2.45
N THR A 56 8.38 -1.68 -3.37
CA THR A 56 9.40 -2.51 -4.00
C THR A 56 10.39 -3.05 -2.98
N LEU A 57 10.80 -2.22 -2.02
CA LEU A 57 11.69 -2.61 -0.93
C LEU A 57 11.03 -3.60 0.05
N GLY A 58 9.76 -3.37 0.38
CA GLY A 58 9.05 -4.18 1.38
C GLY A 58 8.61 -5.54 0.88
N ILE A 59 8.02 -5.61 -0.33
CA ILE A 59 7.35 -6.81 -0.84
C ILE A 59 7.61 -7.10 -2.33
N GLY A 60 8.37 -6.25 -3.01
CA GLY A 60 8.82 -6.45 -4.39
C GLY A 60 8.06 -5.67 -5.46
N ALA A 61 8.71 -5.48 -6.61
CA ALA A 61 8.23 -4.63 -7.71
C ALA A 61 6.86 -5.07 -8.30
N GLY A 62 6.51 -6.36 -8.17
CA GLY A 62 5.22 -6.88 -8.64
C GLY A 62 3.99 -6.26 -7.96
N TYR A 63 4.18 -5.64 -6.79
CA TYR A 63 3.12 -4.94 -6.05
C TYR A 63 3.11 -3.42 -6.28
N ALA A 64 4.14 -2.87 -6.94
CA ALA A 64 4.32 -1.43 -7.16
C ALA A 64 3.82 -0.92 -8.53
N GLY A 65 3.15 -1.77 -9.31
CA GLY A 65 2.84 -1.51 -10.72
C GLY A 65 1.74 -0.46 -10.95
N ASN A 66 0.72 -0.41 -10.09
CA ASN A 66 -0.41 0.52 -10.23
C ASN A 66 -0.49 1.44 -9.01
N VAL A 67 0.19 2.58 -9.12
CA VAL A 67 0.24 3.65 -8.12
C VAL A 67 -0.17 4.94 -8.82
N THR A 68 -1.15 5.63 -8.26
CA THR A 68 -1.64 6.93 -8.74
C THR A 68 -1.62 7.93 -7.61
N ALA A 69 -1.24 9.18 -7.89
CA ALA A 69 -1.25 10.28 -6.95
C ALA A 69 -2.18 11.40 -7.45
N GLY A 70 -2.86 12.07 -6.53
CA GLY A 70 -3.80 13.14 -6.84
C GLY A 70 -4.00 14.09 -5.67
N TYR A 71 -4.79 15.14 -5.90
CA TYR A 71 -5.33 15.98 -4.82
C TYR A 71 -6.77 15.57 -4.54
N THR A 72 -7.16 15.65 -3.27
CA THR A 72 -8.52 15.41 -2.80
C THR A 72 -8.83 16.34 -1.62
N GLU A 73 -10.06 16.33 -1.14
CA GLU A 73 -10.43 16.97 0.12
C GLU A 73 -10.76 15.89 1.16
N VAL A 74 -10.06 15.94 2.29
CA VAL A 74 -10.34 15.07 3.44
C VAL A 74 -10.65 15.97 4.63
N ALA A 75 -11.83 15.79 5.22
CA ALA A 75 -12.30 16.63 6.33
C ALA A 75 -12.16 18.15 6.04
N GLU A 76 -12.56 18.57 4.83
CA GLU A 76 -12.49 19.97 4.36
C GLU A 76 -11.07 20.54 4.21
N LEU A 77 -10.03 19.70 4.33
CA LEU A 77 -8.64 20.09 4.12
C LEU A 77 -8.16 19.59 2.76
N ARG A 78 -7.57 20.51 1.97
CA ARG A 78 -6.87 20.14 0.75
C ARG A 78 -5.75 19.16 1.09
N SER A 79 -5.86 17.96 0.53
CA SER A 79 -4.98 16.84 0.85
C SER A 79 -4.44 16.22 -0.43
N THR A 80 -3.26 15.63 -0.35
CA THR A 80 -2.79 14.66 -1.34
C THR A 80 -3.39 13.30 -1.05
N GLU A 81 -3.61 12.53 -2.10
CA GLU A 81 -4.02 11.14 -2.05
C GLU A 81 -3.03 10.32 -2.88
N VAL A 82 -2.58 9.19 -2.33
CA VAL A 82 -1.90 8.15 -3.11
C VAL A 82 -2.73 6.89 -3.02
N ARG A 83 -3.12 6.38 -4.18
CA ARG A 83 -3.90 5.16 -4.35
C ARG A 83 -3.04 4.08 -4.99
N VAL A 84 -3.09 2.88 -4.41
CA VAL A 84 -2.35 1.72 -4.89
C VAL A 84 -3.31 0.56 -5.13
N VAL A 85 -3.20 -0.04 -6.32
CA VAL A 85 -3.92 -1.27 -6.68
C VAL A 85 -2.89 -2.37 -6.90
N ALA A 86 -3.00 -3.45 -6.14
CA ALA A 86 -2.02 -4.52 -6.15
C ALA A 86 -2.69 -5.89 -6.09
N PRO A 87 -1.94 -6.98 -6.36
CA PRO A 87 -2.47 -8.33 -6.18
C PRO A 87 -2.83 -8.62 -4.72
N LEU A 88 -3.97 -9.28 -4.47
CA LEU A 88 -4.29 -9.80 -3.13
C LEU A 88 -3.68 -11.21 -2.98
N PRO A 89 -2.68 -11.42 -2.11
CA PRO A 89 -2.01 -12.72 -1.97
C PRO A 89 -2.95 -13.79 -1.38
N LEU A 90 -3.11 -14.89 -2.10
CA LEU A 90 -3.94 -16.04 -1.69
C LEU A 90 -3.11 -17.31 -1.48
N ILE A 91 -2.02 -17.50 -2.23
CA ILE A 91 -1.10 -18.64 -2.10
C ILE A 91 0.32 -18.12 -2.20
N GLY A 92 1.02 -18.03 -1.07
CA GLY A 92 2.26 -17.27 -0.99
C GLY A 92 2.02 -15.83 -1.45
N LEU A 93 2.87 -15.31 -2.34
CA LEU A 93 2.73 -13.99 -2.97
C LEU A 93 1.88 -14.01 -4.27
N PHE A 94 1.39 -15.19 -4.70
CA PHE A 94 0.50 -15.25 -5.85
C PHE A 94 -0.93 -14.94 -5.42
N GLY A 95 -1.64 -14.19 -6.25
CA GLY A 95 -2.87 -13.54 -5.83
C GLY A 95 -3.79 -13.13 -6.97
N ILE A 96 -4.97 -12.63 -6.59
CA ILE A 96 -5.92 -12.03 -7.53
C ILE A 96 -5.38 -10.67 -7.94
N ALA A 97 -5.13 -10.48 -9.24
CA ALA A 97 -4.75 -9.19 -9.79
C ALA A 97 -5.79 -8.12 -9.42
N SER A 98 -5.34 -6.97 -8.94
CA SER A 98 -6.21 -5.88 -8.47
C SER A 98 -7.17 -6.24 -7.33
N GLY A 99 -6.89 -7.33 -6.60
CA GLY A 99 -7.72 -7.74 -5.45
C GLY A 99 -7.46 -6.93 -4.17
N LEU A 100 -6.42 -6.11 -4.14
CA LEU A 100 -6.08 -5.21 -3.04
C LEU A 100 -6.06 -3.77 -3.54
N GLU A 101 -6.82 -2.91 -2.89
CA GLU A 101 -6.81 -1.47 -3.10
C GLU A 101 -6.63 -0.76 -1.76
N VAL A 102 -5.71 0.19 -1.73
CA VAL A 102 -5.41 0.99 -0.54
C VAL A 102 -5.17 2.45 -0.92
N THR A 103 -5.45 3.35 0.02
CA THR A 103 -5.34 4.79 -0.16
C THR A 103 -4.69 5.43 1.06
N GLY A 104 -3.69 6.26 0.82
CA GLY A 104 -3.07 7.13 1.83
C GLY A 104 -3.40 8.59 1.56
N HIS A 105 -3.57 9.37 2.62
CA HIS A 105 -3.89 10.79 2.56
C HIS A 105 -2.96 11.61 3.44
N ALA A 106 -2.66 12.83 3.02
CA ALA A 106 -1.95 13.82 3.83
C ALA A 106 -2.41 15.23 3.51
N ALA A 107 -2.64 16.06 4.52
CA ALA A 107 -3.01 17.47 4.34
C ALA A 107 -1.83 18.24 3.75
N VAL A 108 -2.08 19.08 2.74
CA VAL A 108 -1.05 19.88 2.06
C VAL A 108 -0.55 20.97 3.00
N GLU A 109 0.77 21.11 3.11
CA GLU A 109 1.39 22.24 3.81
C GLU A 109 1.20 23.51 2.99
N LEU A 110 0.54 24.52 3.56
CA LEU A 110 0.51 25.84 2.95
C LEU A 110 1.82 26.57 3.27
N PRO A 111 2.46 27.24 2.30
CA PRO A 111 3.59 28.11 2.59
C PRO A 111 3.15 29.28 3.47
N ASP A 112 3.93 29.57 4.52
CA ASP A 112 3.81 30.75 5.40
C ASP A 112 4.04 32.07 4.64
#